data_AF-A0A1R2C4F2-F1
#
_entry.id   AF-A0A1R2C4F2-F1
#
_cell.length_a   1.000
_cell.length_b   1.000
_cell.length_c   1.000
_cell.angle_alpha   90.00
_cell.angle_beta   90.00
_cell.angle_gamma   90.00
#
_symmetry.space_group_name_H-M   'P 1'
#
loop_
_entity.id
_entity.type
_entity.pdbx_description
1 polymer ?
#
loop_
_entity_poly.entity_id
_entity_poly.type
_entity_poly.pdbx_seq_one_letter_code
_entity_poly.pdbx_strand_id
1 'polypeptide(L)'
;MNPDAYQEQVEILLRIFSQFPDISCLYDTRFLKIYFSLENDWEICIVYSHAFRSPVLYFRNRIQGLTLEEVHNHIKAYTEYISPAELPYTGEPYFFLHPCRSQNLLEGFSLATWLSVVLQVLGLSLPLGFYIEFNKFIGVNKSV
;
A
#
# COMPACT_ATOMS: atom_id res chain seq x y z
N MET A 1 -2.65 -11.34 8.81
CA MET A 1 -3.85 -10.50 9.04
C MET A 1 -5.04 -11.15 8.34
N ASN A 2 -6.20 -11.27 8.98
CA ASN A 2 -7.41 -11.82 8.34
C ASN A 2 -8.16 -10.72 7.54
N PRO A 3 -9.16 -11.07 6.70
CA PRO A 3 -9.88 -10.08 5.87
C PRO A 3 -10.59 -9.00 6.69
N ASP A 4 -11.24 -9.37 7.80
CA ASP A 4 -12.00 -8.42 8.63
C ASP A 4 -11.07 -7.38 9.28
N ALA A 5 -9.94 -7.84 9.82
CA ALA A 5 -8.90 -6.99 10.37
C ALA A 5 -8.24 -6.11 9.29
N TYR A 6 -8.10 -6.61 8.06
CA TYR A 6 -7.65 -5.80 6.93
C TYR A 6 -8.63 -4.67 6.64
N GLN A 7 -9.93 -4.98 6.57
CA GLN A 7 -10.97 -3.99 6.30
C GLN A 7 -11.02 -2.91 7.40
N GLU A 8 -11.01 -3.30 8.67
CA GLU A 8 -10.94 -2.36 9.80
C GLU A 8 -9.72 -1.43 9.69
N GLN A 9 -8.54 -2.00 9.40
CA GLN A 9 -7.32 -1.22 9.25
C GLN A 9 -7.36 -0.28 8.04
N VAL A 10 -8.01 -0.66 6.94
CA VAL A 10 -8.22 0.21 5.78
C VAL A 10 -9.10 1.40 6.16
N GLU A 11 -10.18 1.19 6.92
CA GLU A 11 -11.04 2.28 7.39
C GLU A 11 -10.27 3.28 8.27
N ILE A 12 -9.38 2.79 9.13
CA ILE A 12 -8.48 3.62 9.94
C ILE A 12 -7.54 4.43 9.03
N LEU A 13 -6.92 3.78 8.05
CA LEU A 13 -6.04 4.45 7.09
C LEU A 13 -6.77 5.57 6.33
N LEU A 14 -7.98 5.30 5.83
CA LEU A 14 -8.79 6.29 5.11
C LEU A 14 -9.10 7.52 5.96
N ARG A 15 -9.44 7.32 7.24
CA ARG A 15 -9.72 8.42 8.17
C ARG A 15 -8.49 9.26 8.49
N ILE A 16 -7.31 8.65 8.48
CA ILE A 16 -6.07 9.38 8.71
C ILE A 16 -5.66 10.11 7.42
N PHE A 17 -5.66 9.43 6.28
CA PHE A 17 -5.27 10.00 4.99
C PHE A 17 -6.16 11.18 4.57
N SER A 18 -7.44 11.22 4.96
CA SER A 18 -8.30 12.38 4.70
C SER A 18 -7.82 13.69 5.34
N GLN A 19 -6.85 13.64 6.25
CA GLN A 19 -6.24 14.81 6.88
C GLN A 19 -5.01 15.32 6.12
N PHE A 20 -4.55 14.60 5.09
CA PHE A 20 -3.34 14.92 4.32
C PHE A 20 -3.73 15.34 2.89
N PRO A 21 -3.65 16.63 2.52
CA PRO A 21 -4.10 17.11 1.22
C PRO A 21 -3.29 16.53 0.05
N ASP A 22 -2.04 16.13 0.29
CA ASP A 22 -1.15 15.55 -0.71
C ASP A 22 -1.38 14.03 -0.92
N ILE A 23 -2.28 13.43 -0.14
CA ILE A 23 -2.63 12.01 -0.27
C ILE A 23 -4.10 11.91 -0.66
N SER A 24 -4.36 11.32 -1.82
CA SER A 24 -5.70 10.96 -2.23
C SER A 24 -5.89 9.45 -2.13
N CYS A 25 -7.07 9.03 -1.66
CA CYS A 25 -7.42 7.62 -1.59
C CYS A 25 -8.72 7.36 -2.35
N LEU A 26 -8.78 6.22 -3.02
CA LEU A 26 -10.00 5.66 -3.58
C LEU A 26 -10.17 4.25 -3.01
N TYR A 27 -11.28 4.03 -2.31
CA TYR A 27 -11.58 2.75 -1.70
C TYR A 27 -12.82 2.12 -2.32
N ASP A 28 -12.68 0.85 -2.70
CA ASP A 28 -13.73 -0.09 -3.03
C ASP A 28 -13.54 -1.29 -2.08
N THR A 29 -14.59 -2.03 -1.74
CA THR A 29 -14.49 -3.18 -0.81
C THR A 29 -13.44 -4.22 -1.22
N ARG A 30 -13.00 -4.20 -2.48
CA ARG A 30 -11.98 -5.08 -3.04
C ARG A 30 -10.56 -4.50 -3.01
N PHE A 31 -10.39 -3.18 -2.95
CA PHE A 31 -9.08 -2.55 -3.04
C PHE A 31 -9.02 -1.15 -2.41
N LEU A 32 -7.83 -0.79 -1.91
CA LEU A 32 -7.49 0.56 -1.50
C LEU A 32 -6.45 1.14 -2.48
N LYS A 33 -6.84 2.11 -3.29
CA LYS A 33 -5.92 2.91 -4.11
C LYS A 33 -5.44 4.13 -3.34
N ILE A 34 -4.15 4.43 -3.44
CA ILE A 34 -3.47 5.56 -2.81
C ILE A 34 -2.66 6.29 -3.88
N TYR A 35 -2.78 7.60 -3.87
CA TYR A 35 -2.09 8.53 -4.74
C TYR A 35 -1.34 9.56 -3.90
N PHE A 36 -0.04 9.70 -4.14
CA PHE A 36 0.77 10.74 -3.55
C PHE A 36 1.00 11.83 -4.60
N SER A 37 0.47 13.02 -4.35
CA SER A 37 0.50 14.14 -5.31
C SER A 37 1.90 14.68 -5.61
N LEU A 38 2.87 14.39 -4.74
CA LEU A 38 4.19 15.02 -4.75
C LEU A 38 5.33 14.09 -5.20
N GLU A 39 5.08 12.78 -5.40
CA GLU A 39 6.15 11.80 -5.58
C GLU A 39 5.91 10.83 -6.75
N ASN A 40 6.81 10.88 -7.75
CA ASN A 40 7.09 9.85 -8.76
C ASN A 40 5.92 9.31 -9.61
N ASP A 41 4.75 9.97 -9.58
CA ASP A 41 3.54 9.60 -10.32
C ASP A 41 3.06 8.15 -10.13
N TRP A 42 3.45 7.52 -9.00
CA TRP A 42 3.03 6.17 -8.68
C TRP A 42 1.56 6.14 -8.23
N GLU A 43 0.76 5.30 -8.88
CA GLU A 43 -0.50 4.81 -8.34
C GLU A 43 -0.25 3.51 -7.60
N ILE A 44 -0.73 3.44 -6.37
CA ILE A 44 -0.55 2.28 -5.50
C ILE A 44 -1.92 1.70 -5.21
N CYS A 45 -2.04 0.40 -5.26
CA CYS A 45 -3.27 -0.32 -5.00
C CYS A 45 -3.01 -1.49 -4.06
N ILE A 46 -3.67 -1.49 -2.91
CA ILE A 46 -3.57 -2.54 -1.91
C ILE A 46 -4.80 -3.43 -2.03
N VAL A 47 -4.56 -4.73 -2.21
CA VAL A 47 -5.61 -5.73 -2.37
C VAL A 47 -5.38 -6.85 -1.37
N TYR A 48 -6.43 -7.29 -0.68
CA TYR A 48 -6.33 -8.48 0.13
C TYR A 48 -6.33 -9.73 -0.76
N SER A 49 -5.25 -10.49 -0.75
CA SER A 49 -5.17 -11.76 -1.48
C SER A 49 -5.58 -12.92 -0.58
N HIS A 50 -6.63 -13.63 -0.97
CA HIS A 50 -7.03 -14.86 -0.28
C HIS A 50 -6.01 -16.01 -0.45
N ALA A 51 -5.25 -16.02 -1.56
CA ALA A 51 -4.23 -17.03 -1.81
C ALA A 51 -3.04 -16.88 -0.83
N PHE A 52 -2.61 -15.64 -0.58
CA PHE A 52 -1.54 -15.33 0.37
C PHE A 52 -2.03 -15.09 1.80
N ARG A 53 -3.35 -14.95 1.99
CA ARG A 53 -3.97 -14.53 3.27
C ARG A 53 -3.33 -13.26 3.83
N SER A 54 -3.09 -12.30 2.94
CA SER A 54 -2.36 -11.07 3.23
C SER A 54 -2.78 -9.96 2.25
N PRO A 55 -2.75 -8.67 2.67
CA PRO A 55 -2.67 -7.56 1.74
C PRO A 55 -1.44 -7.70 0.83
N VAL A 56 -1.60 -7.24 -0.40
CA VAL A 56 -0.58 -7.24 -1.42
C VAL A 56 -0.58 -5.90 -2.15
N LEU A 57 0.60 -5.47 -2.55
CA LEU A 57 0.82 -4.18 -3.19
C LEU A 57 0.93 -4.37 -4.71
N TYR A 58 0.02 -3.70 -5.41
CA TYR A 58 0.09 -3.44 -6.84
C TYR A 58 0.48 -1.98 -7.05
N PHE A 59 1.26 -1.70 -8.08
CA PHE A 59 1.63 -0.33 -8.42
C PHE A 59 1.82 -0.13 -9.91
N ARG A 60 1.66 1.10 -10.39
CA ARG A 60 2.04 1.51 -11.75
C ARG A 60 2.36 2.98 -11.79
N ASN A 61 3.13 3.41 -12.78
CA ASN A 61 3.29 4.83 -13.04
C ASN A 61 2.04 5.32 -13.81
N ARG A 62 1.45 6.43 -13.38
CA ARG A 62 0.20 6.96 -13.95
C ARG A 62 0.40 7.66 -15.29
N ILE A 63 1.60 8.18 -15.52
CA ILE A 63 1.92 9.00 -16.69
C ILE A 63 2.63 8.16 -17.75
N GLN A 64 3.45 7.20 -17.33
CA GLN A 64 4.30 6.40 -18.19
C GLN A 64 3.87 4.94 -18.18
N GLY A 65 3.71 4.36 -19.37
CA GLY A 65 3.59 2.91 -19.54
C GLY A 65 4.96 2.25 -19.43
N LEU A 66 5.48 2.15 -18.21
CA LEU A 66 6.81 1.57 -17.96
C LEU A 66 6.81 0.05 -18.26
N THR A 67 7.91 -0.42 -18.81
CA THR A 67 8.27 -1.84 -18.89
C THR A 67 8.85 -2.33 -17.56
N LEU A 68 8.91 -3.65 -17.38
CA LEU A 68 9.52 -4.24 -16.17
C LEU A 68 11.00 -3.83 -16.00
N GLU A 69 11.75 -3.77 -17.10
CA GLU A 69 13.15 -3.34 -17.07
C GLU A 69 13.29 -1.89 -16.59
N GLU A 70 12.45 -0.99 -17.09
CA GLU A 70 12.43 0.39 -16.64
C GLU A 70 12.04 0.51 -15.16
N VAL A 71 11.08 -0.30 -14.70
CA VAL A 71 10.75 -0.37 -13.27
C VAL A 71 11.93 -0.82 -12.43
N HIS A 72 12.68 -1.84 -12.85
CA HIS A 72 13.89 -2.29 -12.15
C HIS A 72 15.03 -1.25 -12.16
N ASN A 73 15.06 -0.38 -13.18
CA ASN A 73 16.01 0.72 -13.22
C ASN A 73 15.63 1.85 -12.25
N HIS A 74 14.33 2.09 -12.03
CA HIS A 74 13.83 3.07 -11.07
C HIS A 74 13.89 2.54 -9.62
N ILE A 75 13.54 1.27 -9.42
CA ILE A 75 13.48 0.60 -8.12
C ILE A 75 14.71 -0.28 -7.97
N LYS A 76 15.65 0.10 -7.10
CA LYS A 76 16.91 -0.64 -6.94
C LYS A 76 16.84 -1.80 -5.94
N ALA A 77 15.76 -1.91 -5.17
CA ALA A 77 15.62 -2.88 -4.10
C ALA A 77 14.45 -3.83 -4.38
N TYR A 78 14.62 -5.11 -4.05
CA TYR A 78 13.55 -6.13 -4.13
C TYR A 78 12.97 -6.35 -5.53
N THR A 79 13.73 -6.02 -6.58
CA THR A 79 13.33 -6.19 -7.99
C THR A 79 12.98 -7.63 -8.33
N GLU A 80 13.63 -8.60 -7.68
CA GLU A 80 13.36 -10.02 -7.89
C GLU A 80 11.96 -10.47 -7.41
N TYR A 81 11.27 -9.63 -6.63
CA TYR A 81 9.90 -9.85 -6.18
C TYR A 81 8.88 -9.01 -6.94
N ILE A 82 9.30 -8.24 -7.93
CA ILE A 82 8.43 -7.42 -8.77
C ILE A 82 8.16 -8.18 -10.07
N SER A 83 6.88 -8.27 -10.44
CA SER A 83 6.46 -8.93 -11.67
C SER A 83 5.28 -8.19 -12.33
N PRO A 84 5.16 -8.19 -13.66
CA PRO A 84 3.98 -7.68 -14.34
C PRO A 84 2.76 -8.50 -13.91
N ALA A 85 1.64 -7.83 -13.66
CA ALA A 85 0.39 -8.48 -13.29
C ALA A 85 -0.80 -7.63 -13.74
N GLU A 86 -1.97 -8.26 -13.79
CA GLU A 86 -3.22 -7.53 -13.92
C GLU A 86 -3.75 -7.19 -12.52
N LEU A 87 -4.21 -5.95 -12.34
CA LEU A 87 -4.90 -5.58 -11.12
C LEU A 87 -6.20 -6.40 -11.03
N PRO A 88 -6.44 -7.12 -9.91
CA PRO A 88 -7.66 -7.88 -9.73
C PRO A 88 -8.91 -7.03 -10.00
N TYR A 89 -9.94 -7.65 -10.57
CA TYR A 89 -11.26 -7.05 -10.87
C TYR A 89 -11.32 -6.01 -12.00
N THR A 90 -10.20 -5.38 -12.34
CA THR A 90 -10.16 -4.39 -13.43
C THR A 90 -9.46 -4.93 -14.68
N GLY A 91 -8.54 -5.89 -14.53
CA GLY A 91 -7.73 -6.39 -15.64
C GLY A 91 -6.67 -5.38 -16.12
N GLU A 92 -6.55 -4.23 -15.44
CA GLU A 92 -5.60 -3.20 -15.85
C GLU A 92 -4.16 -3.64 -15.61
N PRO A 93 -3.21 -3.27 -16.50
CA PRO A 93 -1.81 -3.62 -16.34
C PRO A 93 -1.18 -2.86 -15.17
N TYR A 94 -0.56 -3.62 -14.28
CA TYR A 94 0.15 -3.16 -13.08
C TYR A 94 1.43 -3.97 -12.89
N PHE A 95 2.22 -3.56 -11.91
CA PHE A 95 3.27 -4.37 -11.31
C PHE A 95 2.80 -4.88 -9.96
N PHE A 96 3.21 -6.10 -9.64
CA PHE A 96 2.88 -6.81 -8.42
C PHE A 96 4.16 -7.00 -7.60
N LEU A 97 4.11 -6.58 -6.33
CA LEU A 97 5.16 -6.89 -5.36
C LEU A 97 4.78 -8.14 -4.57
N HIS A 98 5.52 -9.24 -4.77
CA HIS A 98 5.24 -10.51 -4.12
C HIS A 98 5.31 -10.39 -2.59
N PRO A 99 4.28 -10.86 -1.84
CA PRO A 99 4.16 -10.56 -0.42
C PRO A 99 5.07 -11.41 0.49
N CYS A 100 5.83 -12.37 -0.06
CA CYS A 100 6.64 -13.30 0.75
C CYS A 100 7.63 -12.64 1.72
N ARG A 101 8.08 -11.42 1.42
CA ARG A 101 9.00 -10.65 2.29
C ARG A 101 8.30 -9.69 3.24
N SER A 102 7.01 -9.41 3.05
CA SER A 102 6.28 -8.41 3.82
C SER A 102 5.12 -8.99 4.65
N GLN A 103 4.59 -10.16 4.29
CA GLN A 103 3.44 -10.76 4.97
C GLN A 103 3.69 -11.03 6.47
N ASN A 104 4.92 -11.39 6.84
CA ASN A 104 5.29 -11.67 8.24
C ASN A 104 5.24 -10.40 9.11
N LEU A 105 5.33 -9.20 8.52
CA LEU A 105 5.15 -7.95 9.26
C LEU A 105 3.72 -7.83 9.81
N LEU A 106 2.76 -8.50 9.21
CA LEU A 106 1.37 -8.46 9.66
C LEU A 106 1.08 -9.46 10.80
N GLU A 107 2.09 -10.24 11.22
CA GLU A 107 2.04 -11.14 12.38
C GLU A 107 2.44 -10.41 13.67
N GLY A 108 1.90 -9.22 13.88
CA GLY A 108 2.20 -8.42 15.09
C GLY A 108 2.16 -6.91 14.86
N PHE A 109 2.14 -6.46 13.61
CA PHE A 109 2.03 -5.03 13.29
C PHE A 109 0.77 -4.71 12.48
N SER A 110 0.46 -3.42 12.42
CA SER A 110 -0.70 -2.86 11.72
C SER A 110 -0.48 -2.81 10.20
N LEU A 111 -1.58 -2.59 9.47
CA LEU A 111 -1.50 -2.34 8.03
C LEU A 111 -0.70 -1.07 7.73
N ALA A 112 -0.77 -0.07 8.60
CA ALA A 112 0.03 1.15 8.50
C ALA A 112 1.54 0.88 8.60
N THR A 113 1.97 0.02 9.53
CA THR A 113 3.37 -0.38 9.63
C THR A 113 3.81 -1.17 8.40
N TRP A 114 3.02 -2.14 7.96
CA TRP A 114 3.29 -2.87 6.73
C TRP A 114 3.42 -1.91 5.53
N LEU A 115 2.47 -0.97 5.39
CA LEU A 115 2.46 0.03 4.32
C LEU A 115 3.73 0.89 4.33
N SER A 116 4.15 1.36 5.50
CA SER A 116 5.37 2.17 5.64
C SER A 116 6.63 1.45 5.16
N VAL A 117 6.67 0.12 5.21
CA VAL A 117 7.79 -0.69 4.74
C VAL A 117 7.70 -0.93 3.24
N VAL A 118 6.53 -1.36 2.73
CA VAL A 118 6.39 -1.69 1.30
C VAL A 118 6.47 -0.46 0.39
N LEU A 119 6.07 0.72 0.87
CA LEU A 119 6.20 1.97 0.11
C LEU A 119 7.66 2.35 -0.17
N GLN A 120 8.58 2.00 0.73
CA GLN A 120 10.00 2.30 0.55
C GLN A 120 10.61 1.58 -0.65
N VAL A 121 10.03 0.45 -1.08
CA VAL A 121 10.41 -0.22 -2.34
C VAL A 121 10.24 0.72 -3.53
N LEU A 122 9.20 1.55 -3.52
CA LEU A 122 8.92 2.53 -4.57
C LEU A 122 9.65 3.87 -4.36
N GLY A 123 10.50 3.97 -3.32
CA GLY A 123 11.11 5.22 -2.91
C GLY A 123 10.11 6.21 -2.28
N LEU A 124 8.95 5.72 -1.86
CA LEU A 124 7.89 6.54 -1.25
C LEU A 124 7.91 6.42 0.26
N SER A 125 7.44 7.47 0.94
CA SER A 125 7.33 7.47 2.39
C SER A 125 6.01 8.08 2.87
N LEU A 126 5.49 7.57 4.00
CA LEU A 126 4.37 8.22 4.65
C LEU A 126 4.85 9.50 5.36
N PRO A 127 4.12 10.62 5.27
CA PRO A 127 4.50 11.87 5.94
C PRO A 127 4.63 11.66 7.46
N LEU A 128 5.55 12.36 8.12
CA LEU A 128 5.74 12.22 9.58
C LEU A 128 4.44 12.44 10.37
N GLY A 129 3.62 13.41 9.95
CA GLY A 129 2.31 13.69 10.55
C GLY A 129 1.38 12.48 10.56
N PHE A 130 1.48 11.58 9.57
CA PHE A 130 0.68 10.36 9.51
C PHE A 130 0.89 9.49 10.75
N TYR A 131 2.15 9.31 11.18
CA TYR A 131 2.45 8.49 12.36
C TYR A 131 1.96 9.11 13.66
N ILE A 132 1.93 10.44 13.73
CA ILE A 132 1.38 11.15 14.89
C ILE A 132 -0.13 10.88 14.98
N GLU A 133 -0.86 11.06 13.89
CA GLU A 133 -2.31 10.83 13.85
C GLU A 133 -2.66 9.35 14.04
N PHE A 134 -1.88 8.44 13.47
CA PHE A 134 -2.05 7.00 13.67
C PHE A 134 -1.89 6.60 15.15
N ASN A 135 -0.83 7.09 15.82
CA ASN A 135 -0.61 6.79 17.23
C ASN A 135 -1.68 7.41 18.14
N LYS A 136 -2.17 8.62 17.83
CA LYS A 136 -3.32 9.21 18.53
C LYS A 136 -4.56 8.33 18.41
N PHE A 137 -4.88 7.88 17.20
CA PHE A 137 -6.05 7.03 16.96
C PHE A 137 -5.97 5.71 17.74
N ILE A 138 -4.84 5.02 17.68
CA ILE A 138 -4.65 3.75 18.40
C ILE A 138 -4.58 3.97 19.93
N GLY A 139 -3.98 5.07 20.39
CA GLY A 139 -3.89 5.40 21.82
C GLY A 139 -5.25 5.74 22.45
N VAL A 140 -6.12 6.45 21.72
CA VAL A 140 -7.49 6.75 22.16
C VAL A 140 -8.31 5.47 22.31
N ASN A 141 -8.19 4.51 21.39
CA ASN A 141 -8.95 3.25 21.42
C ASN A 141 -8.42 2.22 22.44
N LYS A 142 -7.26 2.44 23.06
CA LYS A 142 -6.76 1.62 24.18
C LYS A 142 -7.24 2.08 25.55
N SER A 143 -7.94 3.21 25.62
CA SER A 143 -8.36 3.86 26.87
C SER A 143 -9.84 3.66 27.21
N VAL A 144 -10.48 2.66 26.59
CA VAL A 144 -11.90 2.27 26.79
C VAL A 144 -11.97 0.83 27.25
#